data_AF-A0A2V7JWC8-F1
#
_entry.id   AF-A0A2V7JWC8-F1
#
_cell.length_a   1.000
_cell.length_b   1.000
_cell.length_c   1.000
_cell.angle_alpha   90.00
_cell.angle_beta   90.00
_cell.angle_gamma   90.00
#
_symmetry.space_group_name_H-M   'P 1'
#
loop_
_entity.id
_entity.type
_entity.pdbx_description
1 polymer ?
#
loop_
_entity_poly.entity_id
_entity_poly.type
_entity_poly.pdbx_seq_one_letter_code
_entity_poly.pdbx_strand_id
1 'polypeptide(L)' 'MWIPGVPPGLQSRPKSRSCDGIVASARAGSWILYRPANEPKVVYVRIIDERRAGIVVRVQVFDIQSKRLVREESP' A
#
# COMPACT_ATOMS: atom_id res chain seq x y z
N MET A 1 -1.27 -5.08 3.45
CA MET A 1 -2.26 -4.04 3.75
C MET A 1 -1.92 -3.45 5.10
N TRP A 2 -2.09 -2.15 5.24
CA TRP A 2 -1.82 -1.39 6.46
C TRP A 2 -3.00 -0.47 6.74
N ILE A 3 -3.55 -0.53 7.93
CA ILE A 3 -4.67 0.32 8.37
C ILE A 3 -4.07 1.32 9.37
N PRO A 4 -4.02 2.63 9.03
CA PRO A 4 -3.55 3.65 9.96
C PRO A 4 -4.29 3.59 11.30
N GLY A 5 -3.57 3.80 12.40
CA GLY A 5 -4.12 3.70 13.76
C GLY A 5 -4.29 2.28 14.32
N VAL A 6 -4.21 1.23 13.49
CA VAL A 6 -4.22 -0.16 13.97
C VAL A 6 -2.79 -0.61 14.31
N PRO A 7 -2.53 -1.17 15.51
CA PRO A 7 -1.20 -1.67 15.86
C PRO A 7 -0.69 -2.77 14.91
N PRO A 8 0.64 -2.90 14.68
CA PRO A 8 1.20 -3.87 13.75
C PRO A 8 0.72 -5.32 13.96
N GLY A 9 0.61 -5.77 15.21
CA GLY A 9 0.15 -7.12 15.55
C GLY A 9 -1.34 -7.38 15.27
N LEU A 10 -2.13 -6.33 15.06
CA LEU A 10 -3.57 -6.39 14.82
C LEU A 10 -3.94 -6.03 13.36
N GLN A 11 -2.94 -5.82 12.51
CA GLN A 11 -3.16 -5.54 11.10
C GLN A 11 -3.87 -6.72 10.43
N SER A 12 -4.89 -6.41 9.64
CA SER A 12 -5.66 -7.44 8.93
C SER A 12 -4.77 -8.14 7.91
N ARG A 13 -4.71 -9.48 7.96
CA ARG A 13 -4.00 -10.29 6.97
C ARG A 13 -4.96 -10.59 5.80
N PRO A 14 -4.78 -9.92 4.65
CA PRO A 14 -5.63 -10.16 3.49
C PRO A 14 -5.51 -11.60 3.01
N LYS A 15 -6.63 -12.21 2.62
CA LYS A 15 -6.66 -13.58 2.08
C LYS A 15 -6.22 -13.67 0.60
N SER A 16 -5.94 -12.53 -0.04
CA SER A 16 -5.57 -12.47 -1.46
C SER A 16 -4.13 -12.91 -1.69
N ARG A 17 -3.89 -13.65 -2.78
CA ARG A 17 -2.56 -14.19 -3.14
C ARG A 17 -1.64 -13.16 -3.82
N SER A 18 -2.18 -12.09 -4.42
CA SER A 18 -1.37 -11.05 -5.09
C SER A 18 -1.64 -9.66 -4.54
N CYS A 19 -0.61 -8.80 -4.54
CA CYS A 19 -0.72 -7.40 -4.11
C CYS A 19 -1.56 -6.54 -5.06
N ASP A 20 -1.82 -7.00 -6.28
CA ASP A 20 -2.79 -6.37 -7.19
C ASP A 20 -4.21 -6.81 -6.87
N GLY A 21 -4.43 -8.12 -6.66
CA GLY A 21 -5.73 -8.68 -6.33
C GLY A 21 -6.27 -8.25 -4.97
N ILE A 22 -5.44 -7.65 -4.11
CA ILE A 22 -5.89 -7.11 -2.82
C ILE A 22 -6.59 -5.75 -2.96
N VAL A 23 -6.33 -4.99 -4.04
CA VAL A 23 -6.85 -3.63 -4.19
C VAL A 23 -8.37 -3.62 -4.09
N ALA A 24 -9.05 -4.49 -4.85
CA ALA A 24 -10.51 -4.58 -4.85
C ALA A 24 -11.13 -4.87 -3.46
N SER A 25 -10.38 -5.49 -2.54
CA SER A 25 -10.84 -5.81 -1.17
C SER A 25 -10.23 -4.89 -0.10
N ALA A 26 -9.47 -3.87 -0.50
CA ALA A 26 -8.81 -2.98 0.43
C ALA A 26 -9.81 -1.99 1.04
N ARG A 27 -9.79 -1.90 2.38
CA ARG A 27 -10.66 -1.00 3.13
C ARG A 27 -10.37 0.46 2.80
N ALA A 28 -11.40 1.29 2.86
CA ALA A 28 -11.24 2.74 2.77
C ALA A 28 -10.24 3.24 3.81
N GLY A 29 -9.38 4.19 3.40
CA GLY A 29 -8.31 4.76 4.23
C GLY A 29 -7.14 3.83 4.54
N SER A 30 -7.16 2.58 4.06
CA SER A 30 -6.02 1.65 4.20
C SER A 30 -4.97 1.88 3.12
N TRP A 31 -3.77 1.37 3.34
CA TRP A 31 -2.67 1.40 2.39
C TRP A 31 -2.27 -0.03 1.99
N ILE A 32 -1.78 -0.20 0.76
CA ILE A 32 -1.18 -1.44 0.29
C ILE A 32 0.30 -1.19 0.11
N LEU A 33 1.09 -1.74 1.03
CA LEU A 33 2.55 -1.70 0.98
C LEU A 33 3.05 -2.98 0.34
N TYR A 34 3.90 -2.84 -0.67
CA TYR A 34 4.54 -3.99 -1.30
C TYR A 34 5.91 -3.61 -1.87
N ARG A 35 6.74 -4.62 -2.05
CA ARG A 35 8.07 -4.52 -2.66
C ARG A 35 8.05 -5.35 -3.94
N PRO A 36 8.14 -4.73 -5.13
CA PRO A 36 8.25 -5.48 -6.37
C PRO A 36 9.52 -6.34 -6.39
N ALA A 37 9.44 -7.53 -6.99
CA ALA A 37 10.58 -8.43 -7.07
C ALA A 37 11.72 -7.88 -7.96
N ASN A 38 11.37 -7.11 -9.00
CA ASN A 38 12.30 -6.47 -9.92
C ASN A 38 12.92 -5.17 -9.38
N GLU A 39 12.34 -4.57 -8.34
CA GLU A 39 12.84 -3.32 -7.73
C GLU A 39 12.93 -3.46 -6.19
N PRO A 40 13.81 -4.34 -5.67
CA PRO A 40 13.83 -4.70 -4.24
C PRO A 40 14.31 -3.57 -3.31
N LYS A 41 14.82 -2.47 -3.87
CA LYS A 41 15.32 -1.30 -3.13
C LYS A 41 14.21 -0.29 -2.80
N VAL A 42 13.02 -0.43 -3.38
CA VAL A 42 11.92 0.49 -3.15
C VAL A 42 10.71 -0.20 -2.53
N VAL A 43 9.88 0.58 -1.85
CA VAL A 43 8.59 0.16 -1.33
C VAL A 43 7.52 1.01 -1.98
N TYR A 44 6.56 0.36 -2.61
CA TYR A 44 5.38 1.00 -3.17
C TYR A 44 4.29 1.04 -2.11
N VAL A 45 3.63 2.18 -2.00
CA VAL A 45 2.51 2.44 -1.09
C VAL A 45 1.35 2.95 -1.93
N ARG A 46 0.36 2.08 -2.18
CA ARG A 46 -0.91 2.49 -2.77
C ARG A 46 -1.83 2.96 -1.66
N ILE A 47 -2.27 4.21 -1.74
CA ILE A 47 -3.17 4.82 -0.77
C ILE A 47 -4.60 4.65 -1.29
N ILE A 48 -5.44 3.98 -0.51
CA ILE A 48 -6.86 3.81 -0.81
C ILE A 48 -7.62 5.05 -0.33
N ASP A 49 -8.57 5.50 -1.14
CA ASP A 49 -9.50 6.58 -0.84
C ASP A 49 -10.07 6.42 0.58
N GLU A 50 -10.13 7.52 1.32
CA GLU A 50 -10.54 7.53 2.73
C GLU A 50 -12.00 7.12 2.94
N ARG A 51 -12.84 7.28 1.91
CA ARG A 51 -14.29 7.02 1.97
C ARG A 51 -14.70 5.84 1.10
N ARG A 52 -13.91 5.49 0.08
CA ARG A 52 -14.25 4.46 -0.92
C ARG A 52 -13.26 3.30 -0.88
N ALA A 53 -13.74 2.12 -0.53
CA ALA A 53 -12.94 0.90 -0.58
C ALA A 53 -12.49 0.60 -2.01
N GLY A 54 -11.27 0.07 -2.14
CA GLY A 54 -10.69 -0.40 -3.40
C GLY A 54 -10.37 0.66 -4.46
N ILE A 55 -10.51 1.95 -4.17
CA ILE A 55 -10.08 3.03 -5.07
C ILE A 55 -8.71 3.52 -4.65
N VAL A 56 -7.68 3.29 -5.47
CA VAL A 56 -6.36 3.91 -5.27
C VAL A 56 -6.47 5.37 -5.68
N VAL A 57 -6.03 6.29 -4.82
CA VAL A 57 -6.01 7.73 -5.11
C VAL A 57 -4.60 8.29 -5.29
N ARG A 58 -3.60 7.51 -4.86
CA ARG A 58 -2.19 7.90 -4.94
C ARG A 58 -1.29 6.67 -4.82
N VAL A 59 -0.17 6.70 -5.53
CA VAL A 59 0.92 5.74 -5.35
C VAL A 59 2.17 6.50 -4.96
N GLN A 60 2.76 6.14 -3.82
CA GLN A 60 4.03 6.69 -3.34
C GLN A 60 5.10 5.61 -3.38
N VAL A 61 6.30 5.97 -3.82
CA VAL A 61 7.44 5.06 -3.89
C VAL A 61 8.53 5.60 -2.99
N PHE A 62 8.94 4.78 -2.02
CA PHE A 62 9.97 5.11 -1.05
C PHE A 62 11.21 4.27 -1.28
N ASP A 63 12.39 4.89 -1.20
CA ASP A 63 13.65 4.14 -1.10
C ASP A 63 13.80 3.54 0.31
N ILE A 64 14.17 2.26 0.40
CA ILE A 64 14.19 1.54 1.67
C ILE A 64 15.32 1.98 2.60
N GLN A 65 16.46 2.38 2.03
CA GLN A 65 17.66 2.71 2.80
C GLN A 65 17.51 4.09 3.44
N SER A 66 17.20 5.08 2.61
CA SER A 66 17.04 6.48 3.00
C SER A 66 15.67 6.76 3.63
N LYS A 67 14.67 5.90 3.40
CA LYS A 67 13.27 6.09 3.81
C LYS A 67 12.61 7.32 3.19
N ARG A 68 13.19 7.85 2.11
CA ARG A 68 12.70 9.07 1.43
C ARG A 68 11.71 8.70 0.33
N LEU A 69 10.72 9.55 0.15
CA LEU A 69 9.85 9.53 -1.03
C LEU A 69 10.71 9.88 -2.25
N VAL A 70 10.72 8.99 -3.24
CA VAL A 70 11.49 9.18 -4.48
C VAL A 70 10.57 9.41 -5.69
N ARG A 71 9.31 8.98 -5.60
CA ARG A 71 8.32 9.17 -6.67
C ARG A 71 6.91 9.19 -6.10
N GLU A 72 6.05 10.01 -6.67
CA GLU A 72 4.61 10.06 -6.38
C GLU A 72 3.85 10.10 -7.70
N GLU A 73 2.80 9.29 -7.81
CA GLU A 73 1.98 9.14 -9.01
C GLU A 73 0.49 9.27 -8.64
N SER A 74 -0.26 9.95 -9.51
CA SER A 74 -1.71 9.85 -9.55
C SER A 74 -2.09 8.69 -10.48
N PRO A 75 -2.94 7.76 -10.03
CA PRO A 75 -3.31 6.57 -10.79
C PRO A 75 -4.13 6.89 -12.06
#